data_AF-A0A9W3FU36-F1
#
_entry.id   AF-A0A9W3FU36-F1
#
_cell.length_a   1.000
_cell.length_b   1.000
_cell.length_c   1.000
_cell.angle_alpha   90.00
_cell.angle_beta   90.00
_cell.angle_gamma   90.00
#
_symmetry.space_group_name_H-M   'P 1'
#
loop_
_entity.id
_entity.type
_entity.pdbx_description
1 polymer ?
#
loop_
_entity_poly.entity_id
_entity_poly.type
_entity_poly.pdbx_seq_one_letter_code
_entity_poly.pdbx_strand_id
1 'polypeptide(L)'
;MVLPRLQLAPARLLHSSCSLKKTLQCSCSFHGIPTPSVRWLMGGAPVGVNGPDSGLQVTSLMLGPWANSTISLTEQPEMGTSLLCEGKNPEGTYALSILLMSGKSSLVPQTFMDGLIQGVFYGAIAITLLFLCLVPLMTHCPKLPGEAR
;
A
#
# COMPACT_ATOMS: atom_id res chain seq x y z
N MET A 1 14.47 -17.38 -52.31
CA MET A 1 14.83 -16.67 -51.07
C MET A 1 14.01 -17.28 -49.94
N VAL A 2 14.66 -17.93 -48.98
CA VAL A 2 13.98 -18.45 -47.79
C VAL A 2 13.75 -17.26 -46.88
N LEU A 3 12.48 -16.86 -46.70
CA LEU A 3 12.11 -15.84 -45.73
C LEU A 3 12.57 -16.33 -44.34
N PRO A 4 13.30 -15.53 -43.54
CA PRO A 4 13.67 -15.96 -42.19
C PRO A 4 12.38 -16.28 -41.44
N ARG A 5 12.31 -17.43 -40.76
CA ARG A 5 11.22 -17.70 -39.83
C ARG A 5 11.24 -16.58 -38.79
N LEU A 6 10.34 -15.60 -38.91
CA LEU A 6 10.08 -14.66 -37.83
C LEU A 6 9.65 -15.50 -36.64
N GLN A 7 10.45 -15.50 -35.58
CA GLN A 7 10.06 -16.13 -34.32
C GLN A 7 9.03 -15.21 -33.66
N LEU A 8 7.75 -15.51 -33.88
CA LEU A 8 6.66 -14.83 -33.21
C LEU A 8 6.60 -15.28 -31.75
N ALA A 9 6.30 -14.34 -30.86
CA ALA A 9 6.22 -14.60 -29.43
C ALA A 9 5.10 -13.75 -28.81
N PRO A 10 4.22 -14.34 -27.98
CA PRO A 10 3.17 -13.61 -27.30
C PRO A 10 3.75 -12.58 -26.32
N ALA A 11 2.98 -11.53 -26.05
CA ALA A 11 3.31 -10.55 -25.04
C ALA A 11 3.51 -11.22 -23.67
N ARG A 12 4.68 -11.02 -23.07
CA ARG A 12 5.03 -11.56 -21.76
C ARG A 12 5.60 -10.44 -20.89
N LEU A 13 5.12 -10.37 -19.64
CA LEU A 13 5.69 -9.47 -18.64
C LEU A 13 7.09 -9.97 -18.23
N LEU A 14 8.07 -9.07 -18.26
CA LEU A 14 9.43 -9.31 -17.79
C LEU A 14 9.66 -8.73 -16.39
N HIS A 15 9.20 -7.49 -16.19
CA HIS A 15 9.44 -6.78 -14.94
C HIS A 15 8.26 -5.88 -14.61
N SER A 16 7.95 -5.79 -13.32
CA SER A 16 7.00 -4.83 -12.77
C SER A 16 7.53 -4.30 -11.44
N SER A 17 7.49 -2.98 -11.25
CA SER A 17 7.85 -2.36 -9.98
C SER A 17 6.99 -1.14 -9.70
N CYS A 18 6.68 -0.89 -8.43
CA CYS A 18 6.01 0.30 -7.97
C CYS A 18 6.77 0.87 -6.78
N SER A 19 6.96 2.18 -6.76
CA SER A 19 7.63 2.89 -5.68
C SER A 19 6.91 4.19 -5.36
N LEU A 20 6.79 4.50 -4.08
CA LEU A 20 6.22 5.76 -3.60
C LEU A 20 7.39 6.67 -3.17
N LYS A 21 7.63 7.74 -3.92
CA LYS A 21 8.60 8.79 -3.54
C LYS A 21 7.86 10.10 -3.28
N LYS A 22 7.97 11.08 -4.19
CA LYS A 22 7.14 12.29 -4.21
C LYS A 22 5.75 12.02 -4.80
N THR A 23 5.72 11.09 -5.75
CA THR A 23 4.55 10.62 -6.48
C THR A 23 4.63 9.09 -6.51
N LEU A 24 3.49 8.42 -6.72
CA LEU A 24 3.48 6.97 -6.90
C LEU A 24 3.92 6.67 -8.33
N GLN A 25 5.02 5.94 -8.50
CA GLN A 25 5.57 5.59 -9.80
C GLN A 25 5.56 4.07 -9.97
N CYS A 26 4.88 3.59 -11.00
CA CYS A 26 4.83 2.20 -11.38
C CYS A 26 5.40 2.00 -12.78
N SER A 27 6.12 0.90 -13.00
CA SER A 27 6.72 0.54 -14.29
C SER A 27 6.39 -0.90 -14.64
N CYS A 28 6.12 -1.15 -15.91
CA CYS A 28 6.00 -2.46 -16.50
C CYS A 28 6.88 -2.58 -17.74
N SER A 29 7.55 -3.72 -17.86
CA SER A 29 8.31 -4.09 -19.04
C SER A 29 7.77 -5.37 -19.64
N PHE A 30 7.47 -5.34 -20.92
CA PHE A 30 6.99 -6.46 -21.71
C PHE A 30 7.98 -6.81 -22.81
N HIS A 31 7.99 -8.09 -23.17
CA HIS A 31 8.67 -8.59 -24.35
C HIS A 31 7.69 -9.36 -25.22
N GLY A 32 7.81 -9.20 -26.52
CA GLY A 32 7.00 -9.90 -27.50
C GLY A 32 7.48 -9.61 -28.92
N ILE A 33 7.15 -10.51 -29.84
CA ILE A 33 7.45 -10.34 -31.27
C ILE A 33 6.15 -10.60 -32.02
N PRO A 34 5.52 -9.58 -32.64
CA PRO A 34 5.91 -8.16 -32.68
C PRO A 34 5.90 -7.45 -31.31
N THR A 35 6.59 -6.32 -31.22
CA THR A 35 6.69 -5.49 -30.00
C THR A 35 5.32 -5.20 -29.42
N PRO A 36 5.09 -5.49 -28.12
CA PRO A 36 3.79 -5.28 -27.51
C PRO A 36 3.50 -3.80 -27.28
N SER A 37 2.24 -3.42 -27.47
CA SER A 37 1.68 -2.15 -27.00
C SER A 37 1.33 -2.26 -25.52
N VAL A 38 1.64 -1.23 -24.73
CA VAL A 38 1.34 -1.21 -23.29
C VAL A 38 0.28 -0.18 -23.00
N ARG A 39 -0.72 -0.55 -22.20
CA ARG A 39 -1.79 0.33 -21.72
C ARG A 39 -1.93 0.21 -20.21
N TRP A 40 -2.35 1.32 -19.60
CA TRP A 40 -2.68 1.38 -18.18
C TRP A 40 -4.16 1.61 -18.00
N LEU A 41 -4.77 0.89 -17.06
CA LEU A 41 -6.15 1.08 -16.64
C LEU A 41 -6.18 1.33 -15.14
N MET A 42 -6.93 2.33 -14.71
CA MET A 42 -7.16 2.65 -13.30
C MET A 42 -8.64 2.44 -12.99
N GLY A 43 -8.95 1.56 -12.03
CA GLY A 43 -10.34 1.19 -11.72
C GLY A 43 -11.12 0.63 -12.92
N GLY A 44 -10.42 0.06 -13.91
CA GLY A 44 -11.01 -0.44 -15.16
C GLY A 44 -11.14 0.59 -16.29
N ALA A 45 -10.85 1.87 -16.05
CA ALA A 45 -10.85 2.91 -17.09
C ALA A 45 -9.43 3.15 -17.65
N PRO A 46 -9.24 3.27 -18.98
CA PRO A 46 -7.94 3.54 -19.56
C PRO A 46 -7.41 4.90 -19.11
N VAL A 47 -6.16 4.94 -18.67
CA VAL A 47 -5.48 6.20 -18.34
C VAL A 47 -5.06 6.87 -19.65
N GLY A 48 -5.59 8.07 -19.89
CA GLY A 48 -5.24 8.87 -21.07
C GLY A 48 -3.77 9.31 -21.05
N VAL A 49 -3.12 9.29 -22.22
CA VAL A 49 -1.73 9.75 -22.40
C VAL A 49 -1.64 11.28 -22.34
N ASN A 50 -2.74 12.00 -22.57
CA ASN A 50 -2.76 13.45 -22.72
C ASN A 50 -3.95 14.06 -21.98
N GLY A 51 -3.72 14.50 -20.75
CA GLY A 51 -4.69 15.25 -19.97
C GLY A 51 -3.99 15.91 -18.77
N PRO A 52 -3.55 17.17 -18.88
CA PRO A 52 -2.87 17.87 -17.77
C PRO A 52 -3.73 17.98 -16.50
N ASP A 53 -5.03 17.74 -16.60
CA ASP A 53 -6.01 17.97 -15.55
C ASP A 53 -6.28 16.75 -14.65
N SER A 54 -5.66 15.59 -14.91
CA SER A 54 -5.96 14.34 -14.20
C SER A 54 -4.92 13.90 -13.15
N GLY A 55 -3.82 14.65 -12.99
CA GLY A 55 -2.74 14.27 -12.06
C GLY A 55 -2.05 12.93 -12.40
N LEU A 56 -2.29 12.39 -13.59
CA LEU A 56 -1.69 11.15 -14.09
C LEU A 56 -0.79 11.46 -15.28
N GLN A 57 0.43 10.94 -15.25
CA GLN A 57 1.38 11.03 -16.35
C GLN A 57 1.84 9.63 -16.75
N VAL A 58 1.76 9.32 -18.04
CA VAL A 58 2.19 8.04 -18.61
C VAL A 58 3.33 8.28 -19.59
N THR A 59 4.45 7.64 -19.34
CA THR A 59 5.63 7.65 -20.21
C THR A 59 5.85 6.25 -20.76
N SER A 60 5.71 6.07 -22.07
CA SER A 60 5.92 4.78 -22.73
C SER A 60 7.09 4.84 -23.69
N LEU A 61 7.90 3.80 -23.69
CA LEU A 61 9.11 3.65 -24.49
C LEU A 61 9.11 2.27 -25.17
N MET A 62 9.32 2.27 -26.48
CA MET A 62 9.32 1.05 -27.31
C MET A 62 10.70 0.91 -27.95
N LEU A 63 11.45 -0.14 -27.61
CA LEU A 63 12.77 -0.43 -28.17
C LEU A 63 12.81 -1.89 -28.61
N GLY A 64 12.94 -2.16 -29.91
CA GLY A 64 13.00 -3.53 -30.42
C GLY A 64 11.81 -4.37 -29.94
N PRO A 65 11.96 -5.68 -29.63
CA PRO A 65 10.89 -6.52 -29.10
C PRO A 65 10.48 -6.19 -27.65
N TRP A 66 11.01 -5.10 -27.06
CA TRP A 66 10.73 -4.66 -25.70
C TRP A 66 9.87 -3.41 -25.66
N ALA A 67 8.94 -3.41 -24.72
CA ALA A 67 8.06 -2.28 -24.43
C ALA A 67 8.12 -1.97 -22.93
N ASN A 68 8.56 -0.77 -22.57
CA ASN A 68 8.56 -0.30 -21.20
C ASN A 68 7.56 0.85 -21.06
N SER A 69 6.66 0.75 -20.10
CA SER A 69 5.76 1.84 -19.76
C SER A 69 5.88 2.15 -18.28
N THR A 70 5.90 3.43 -17.97
CA THR A 70 5.95 3.95 -16.61
C THR A 70 4.80 4.92 -16.42
N ILE A 71 4.07 4.78 -15.33
CA ILE A 71 2.99 5.66 -14.93
C ILE A 71 3.37 6.34 -13.61
N SER A 72 3.18 7.64 -13.53
CA SER A 72 3.32 8.44 -12.32
C SER A 72 1.99 9.09 -11.95
N LEU A 73 1.59 8.90 -10.71
CA LEU A 73 0.40 9.51 -10.12
C LEU A 73 0.83 10.61 -9.16
N THR A 74 0.51 11.86 -9.48
CA THR A 74 0.74 13.00 -8.58
C THR A 74 -0.24 12.99 -7.42
N GLU A 75 -1.47 12.55 -7.66
CA GLU A 75 -2.47 12.38 -6.62
C GLU A 75 -2.48 10.95 -6.08
N GLN A 76 -2.76 10.83 -4.79
CA GLN A 76 -2.78 9.55 -4.13
C GLN A 76 -4.13 8.86 -4.45
N PRO A 77 -4.12 7.68 -5.09
CA PRO A 77 -5.37 7.03 -5.49
C PRO A 77 -6.15 6.54 -4.27
N GLU A 78 -7.45 6.38 -4.44
CA GLU A 78 -8.33 5.84 -3.40
C GLU A 78 -7.82 4.48 -2.91
N MET A 79 -8.01 4.20 -1.62
CA MET A 79 -7.60 2.93 -1.02
C MET A 79 -8.33 1.78 -1.71
N GLY A 80 -7.57 0.80 -2.23
CA GLY A 80 -8.15 -0.34 -2.93
C GLY A 80 -8.32 -0.13 -4.44
N THR A 81 -7.88 1.00 -4.99
CA THR A 81 -7.86 1.20 -6.43
C THR A 81 -6.93 0.19 -7.10
N SER A 82 -7.43 -0.54 -8.10
CA SER A 82 -6.61 -1.43 -8.92
C SER A 82 -6.01 -0.68 -10.10
N LEU A 83 -4.69 -0.71 -10.22
CA LEU A 83 -3.93 -0.27 -11.38
C LEU A 83 -3.58 -1.48 -12.23
N LEU A 84 -4.17 -1.57 -13.42
CA LEU A 84 -3.93 -2.66 -14.35
C LEU A 84 -2.99 -2.22 -15.47
N CYS A 85 -1.99 -3.06 -15.72
CA CYS A 85 -0.97 -2.87 -16.73
C CYS A 85 -1.10 -3.98 -17.76
N GLU A 86 -1.52 -3.65 -18.98
CA GLU A 86 -1.77 -4.63 -20.04
C GLU A 86 -0.78 -4.43 -21.19
N GLY A 87 -0.06 -5.50 -21.54
CA GLY A 87 0.77 -5.62 -22.73
C GLY A 87 0.07 -6.48 -23.78
N LYS A 88 -0.12 -5.95 -24.99
CA LYS A 88 -0.81 -6.63 -26.09
C LYS A 88 0.01 -6.61 -27.37
N ASN A 89 0.16 -7.76 -27.99
CA ASN A 89 0.61 -7.92 -29.38
C ASN A 89 -0.36 -8.85 -30.15
N PRO A 90 -0.20 -9.01 -31.47
CA PRO A 90 -1.06 -9.90 -32.27
C PRO A 90 -1.10 -11.35 -31.76
N GLU A 91 -0.01 -11.81 -31.17
CA GLU A 91 0.17 -13.18 -30.68
C GLU A 91 -0.45 -13.43 -29.30
N GLY A 92 -0.74 -12.37 -28.53
CA GLY A 92 -1.26 -12.54 -27.18
C GLY A 92 -1.37 -11.25 -26.38
N THR A 93 -2.09 -11.37 -25.27
CA THR A 93 -2.28 -10.28 -24.30
C THR A 93 -1.90 -10.79 -22.92
N TYR A 94 -1.19 -9.98 -22.16
CA TYR A 94 -0.87 -10.24 -20.76
C TYR A 94 -1.20 -9.00 -19.94
N ALA A 95 -1.88 -9.19 -18.82
CA ALA A 95 -2.26 -8.11 -17.91
C ALA A 95 -1.81 -8.43 -16.49
N LEU A 96 -1.30 -7.41 -15.80
CA LEU A 96 -0.95 -7.44 -14.39
C LEU A 96 -1.83 -6.45 -13.64
N SER A 97 -2.52 -6.89 -12.59
CA SER A 97 -3.27 -6.02 -11.69
C SER A 97 -2.43 -5.72 -10.45
N ILE A 98 -2.26 -4.45 -10.13
CA ILE A 98 -1.52 -3.93 -8.99
C ILE A 98 -2.53 -3.25 -8.07
N LEU A 99 -2.72 -3.80 -6.88
CA LEU A 99 -3.61 -3.21 -5.89
C LEU A 99 -2.89 -2.07 -5.16
N LEU A 100 -3.41 -0.85 -5.28
CA LEU A 100 -2.83 0.33 -4.64
C LEU A 100 -3.41 0.49 -3.24
N MET A 101 -2.54 0.32 -2.25
CA MET A 101 -2.87 0.53 -0.84
C MET A 101 -2.36 1.92 -0.44
N SER A 102 -3.25 2.74 0.11
CA SER A 102 -2.84 4.02 0.67
C SER A 102 -1.97 3.76 1.90
N GLY A 103 -0.78 4.35 1.93
CA GLY A 103 0.15 4.27 3.08
C GLY A 103 -0.42 4.88 4.36
N LYS A 104 -1.59 5.55 4.30
CA LYS A 104 -2.39 5.86 5.48
C LYS A 104 -3.14 4.61 5.96
N SER A 105 -2.38 3.57 6.26
CA SER A 105 -2.89 2.36 6.87
C SER A 105 -3.10 2.65 8.35
N SER A 106 -4.23 3.26 8.71
CA SER A 106 -4.74 3.26 10.08
C SER A 106 -5.30 1.87 10.41
N LEU A 107 -4.50 0.82 10.25
CA LEU A 107 -4.85 -0.52 10.72
C LEU A 107 -4.98 -0.56 12.25
N VAL A 108 -4.50 0.48 12.92
CA VAL A 108 -4.95 0.87 14.24
C VAL A 108 -5.58 2.25 14.11
N PRO A 109 -6.87 2.43 14.47
CA PRO A 109 -7.44 3.76 14.61
C PRO A 109 -6.52 4.55 15.52
N GLN A 110 -6.06 5.75 15.13
CA GLN A 110 -5.22 6.58 16.01
C GLN A 110 -5.89 6.76 17.38
N THR A 111 -7.23 6.83 17.38
CA THR A 111 -8.08 6.84 18.57
C THR A 111 -7.93 5.62 19.49
N PHE A 112 -7.62 4.44 18.95
CA PHE A 112 -7.36 3.23 19.74
C PHE A 112 -6.01 3.32 20.46
N MET A 113 -4.97 3.84 19.78
CA MET A 113 -3.65 4.00 20.39
C MET A 113 -3.69 5.07 21.48
N ASP A 114 -4.37 6.18 21.22
CA ASP A 114 -4.58 7.26 22.18
C ASP A 114 -5.37 6.76 23.40
N GLY A 115 -6.42 5.96 23.17
CA GLY A 115 -7.21 5.34 24.23
C GLY A 115 -6.42 4.34 25.08
N LEU A 116 -5.52 3.56 24.46
CA LEU A 116 -4.65 2.61 25.15
C LEU A 116 -3.63 3.32 26.05
N ILE A 117 -2.97 4.36 25.53
CA ILE A 117 -2.03 5.18 26.29
C ILE A 117 -2.76 5.84 27.47
N GLN A 118 -3.89 6.48 27.20
CA GLN A 118 -4.70 7.14 28.22
C GLN A 118 -5.16 6.17 29.31
N GLY A 119 -5.61 4.96 28.94
CA GLY A 119 -6.02 3.92 29.89
C GLY A 119 -4.88 3.44 30.79
N VAL A 120 -3.68 3.24 30.24
CA VAL A 120 -2.50 2.84 31.02
C VAL A 120 -2.12 3.91 32.05
N PHE A 121 -2.11 5.19 31.66
CA PHE A 121 -1.76 6.28 32.57
C PHE A 121 -2.77 6.41 33.72
N TYR A 122 -4.07 6.48 33.43
CA TYR A 122 -5.08 6.61 34.48
C TYR A 122 -5.19 5.35 35.37
N GLY A 123 -5.00 4.16 34.79
CA GLY A 123 -4.95 2.90 35.54
C GLY A 123 -3.79 2.84 36.53
N ALA A 124 -2.58 3.22 36.11
CA ALA A 124 -1.41 3.26 36.98
C ALA A 124 -1.58 4.25 38.14
N ILE A 125 -2.14 5.42 37.88
CA ILE A 125 -2.44 6.44 38.90
C ILE A 125 -3.44 5.89 39.92
N ALA A 126 -4.55 5.29 39.45
CA ALA A 126 -5.58 4.74 40.32
C ALA A 126 -5.04 3.62 41.23
N ILE A 127 -4.25 2.70 40.67
CA ILE A 127 -3.62 1.60 41.44
C ILE A 127 -2.66 2.15 42.50
N THR A 128 -1.84 3.14 42.13
CA THR A 128 -0.89 3.77 43.06
C THR A 128 -1.60 4.45 44.22
N LEU A 129 -2.67 5.20 43.95
CA LEU A 129 -3.50 5.83 44.99
C LEU A 129 -4.16 4.79 45.90
N LEU A 130 -4.69 3.71 45.32
CA LEU A 130 -5.30 2.61 46.08
C LEU A 130 -4.30 1.96 47.04
N PHE A 131 -3.08 1.68 46.57
CA PHE A 131 -2.01 1.17 47.42
C PHE A 131 -1.62 2.15 48.52
N LEU A 132 -1.45 3.44 48.19
CA LEU A 132 -1.14 4.48 49.18
C LEU A 132 -2.24 4.65 50.24
N CYS A 133 -3.51 4.41 49.90
CA CYS A 133 -4.61 4.45 50.86
C CYS A 133 -4.72 3.18 51.70
N LEU A 134 -4.47 2.00 51.12
CA LEU A 134 -4.66 0.72 51.81
C LEU A 134 -3.49 0.35 52.73
N VAL A 135 -2.24 0.64 52.36
CA VAL A 135 -1.07 0.36 53.20
C VAL A 135 -1.19 0.97 54.60
N PRO A 136 -1.50 2.27 54.79
CA PRO A 136 -1.67 2.84 56.11
C PRO A 136 -2.85 2.23 56.87
N LEU A 137 -3.95 1.89 56.21
CA LEU A 137 -5.12 1.24 56.85
C LEU A 137 -4.78 -0.17 57.38
N MET A 138 -3.96 -0.93 56.64
CA MET A 138 -3.48 -2.26 57.05
C MET A 138 -2.41 -2.18 58.14
N THR A 139 -1.54 -1.16 58.12
CA THR A 139 -0.56 -0.93 59.19
C THR A 139 -1.17 -0.31 60.45
N HIS A 140 -2.32 0.37 60.30
CA HIS A 140 -3.11 0.91 61.38
C HIS A 140 -4.20 -0.10 61.76
N CYS A 141 -3.81 -1.34 62.12
CA CYS A 141 -4.67 -2.18 62.95
C CYS A 141 -4.98 -1.38 64.23
N PRO A 142 -6.25 -1.01 64.51
CA PRO A 142 -6.59 -0.58 65.86
C PRO A 142 -6.28 -1.77 66.79
N LYS A 143 -5.37 -1.57 67.74
CA LYS A 143 -5.27 -2.45 68.91
C LYS A 143 -6.70 -2.57 69.46
N LEU A 144 -7.28 -3.76 69.46
CA LEU A 144 -8.54 -3.99 70.16
C LEU A 144 -8.35 -3.56 71.62
N PRO A 145 -9.21 -2.69 72.16
CA PRO A 145 -9.16 -2.36 73.57
C PRO A 145 -9.84 -3.49 74.36
N GLY A 146 -9.06 -4.21 75.16
CA GLY A 146 -9.58 -5.03 76.25
C GLY A 146 -9.08 -6.47 76.27
N GLU A 147 -8.03 -6.71 77.05
CA GLU A 147 -8.09 -7.73 78.10
C GLU A 147 -7.15 -7.27 79.22
N ALA A 148 -7.75 -6.78 80.31
CA ALA A 148 -7.05 -6.46 81.54
C ALA A 148 -6.83 -7.75 82.33
N ARG A 149 -5.59 -8.03 82.71
CA ARG A 149 -5.28 -8.84 83.88
C ARG A 149 -4.13 -8.20 84.64
#